data_AF-A0A7C7C3Z0-F1
#
_entry.id   AF-A0A7C7C3Z0-F1
#
_cell.length_a   1.000
_cell.length_b   1.000
_cell.length_c   1.000
_cell.angle_alpha   90.00
_cell.angle_beta   90.00
_cell.angle_gamma   90.00
#
_symmetry.space_group_name_H-M   'P 1'
#
loop_
_entity.id
_entity.type
_entity.pdbx_description
1 polymer ?
#
loop_
_entity_poly.entity_id
_entity_poly.type
_entity_poly.pdbx_seq_one_letter_code
_entity_poly.pdbx_strand_id
1 'polypeptide(L)'
;MLRNILNVLVGTILFIGFFFKLMHWPGAGPTLSVSLCGISILSVMYAIRNRKSQLWIQHIIFPVFLNAFALSVLFKIMHWPCASVLLVISMTGISLTFFEGAQRMRKSITAVIPAMFGLSMMLALFKIMHWPSIDLLSFLILFLMASIPVLLFIRGKQLKQTAPSLSSQMMMVAALTLISALIEFSFVIVRDGLDLNHSLADFAQVLISLGILIAIGKVIQKENLKSNSQNDYLLLHCLGGIYLISLIFQIMKSWS
;
A
#
# COMPACT_ATOMS: atom_id res chain seq x y z
N MET A 1 1.46 10.76 -21.01
CA MET A 1 1.66 12.07 -20.35
C MET A 1 0.52 12.39 -19.38
N LEU A 2 -0.73 12.53 -19.85
CA LEU A 2 -1.90 12.89 -19.02
C LEU A 2 -2.08 12.05 -17.73
N ARG A 3 -1.99 10.72 -17.81
CA ARG A 3 -2.14 9.86 -16.61
C ARG A 3 -1.06 10.09 -15.56
N ASN A 4 0.19 10.30 -15.97
CA ASN A 4 1.27 10.54 -15.02
C ASN A 4 1.02 11.87 -14.29
N ILE A 5 0.49 12.87 -15.00
CA ILE A 5 0.07 14.14 -14.40
C ILE A 5 -1.08 13.92 -13.41
N LEU A 6 -2.12 13.14 -13.78
CA LEU A 6 -3.22 12.83 -12.87
C LEU A 6 -2.77 12.07 -11.62
N ASN A 7 -1.88 11.08 -11.76
CA ASN A 7 -1.34 10.33 -10.63
C ASN A 7 -0.57 11.24 -9.66
N VAL A 8 0.28 12.13 -10.20
CA VAL A 8 1.02 13.11 -9.40
C VAL A 8 0.06 14.07 -8.72
N LEU A 9 -0.93 14.59 -9.45
CA LEU A 9 -1.93 15.52 -8.92
C LEU A 9 -2.72 14.89 -7.76
N VAL A 10 -3.27 13.69 -7.94
CA VAL A 10 -4.01 12.98 -6.88
C VAL A 10 -3.11 12.71 -5.68
N GLY A 11 -1.86 12.30 -5.90
CA GLY A 11 -0.87 12.11 -4.84
C GLY A 11 -0.56 13.40 -4.07
N THR A 12 -0.43 14.53 -4.77
CA THR A 12 -0.20 15.85 -4.15
C THR A 12 -1.41 16.30 -3.34
N ILE A 13 -2.65 16.13 -3.85
CA ILE A 13 -3.86 16.46 -3.08
C ILE A 13 -3.97 15.58 -1.83
N LEU A 14 -3.68 14.27 -1.95
CA LEU A 14 -3.65 13.37 -0.80
C LEU A 14 -2.64 13.85 0.25
N PHE A 15 -1.43 14.22 -0.18
CA PHE A 15 -0.40 14.74 0.70
C PHE A 15 -0.83 16.04 1.41
N ILE A 16 -1.40 16.99 0.68
CA ILE A 16 -1.91 18.25 1.24
C ILE A 16 -3.04 17.97 2.24
N GLY A 17 -3.96 17.06 1.93
CA GLY A 17 -5.04 16.66 2.82
C GLY A 17 -4.53 16.06 4.14
N PHE A 18 -3.50 15.21 4.06
CA PHE A 18 -2.81 14.68 5.24
C PHE A 18 -2.13 15.78 6.05
N PHE A 19 -1.42 16.67 5.37
CA PHE A 19 -0.74 17.79 6.03
C PHE A 19 -1.73 18.68 6.78
N PHE A 20 -2.87 19.03 6.15
CA PHE A 20 -3.92 19.80 6.80
C PHE A 20 -4.48 19.07 8.02
N LYS A 21 -4.66 17.75 7.93
CA LYS A 21 -5.16 16.96 9.04
C LYS A 21 -4.21 16.95 10.23
N LEU A 22 -2.92 16.74 9.98
CA LEU A 22 -1.90 16.71 11.03
C LEU A 22 -1.74 18.07 11.71
N MET A 23 -1.86 19.16 10.94
CA MET A 23 -1.83 20.53 11.46
C MET A 23 -3.17 20.97 12.07
N HIS A 24 -4.20 20.12 12.07
CA HIS A 24 -5.57 20.45 12.50
C HIS A 24 -6.18 21.65 11.76
N TRP A 25 -5.74 21.87 10.53
CA TRP A 25 -6.21 22.98 9.70
C TRP A 25 -7.59 22.67 9.09
N PRO A 26 -8.42 23.72 8.90
CA PRO A 26 -9.73 23.55 8.27
C PRO A 26 -9.57 23.04 6.83
N GLY A 27 -10.52 22.21 6.39
CA GLY A 27 -10.54 21.68 5.02
C GLY A 27 -9.86 20.31 4.84
N ALA A 28 -9.23 19.74 5.88
CA ALA A 28 -8.62 18.41 5.81
C ALA A 28 -9.58 17.31 5.30
N GLY A 29 -10.82 17.29 5.82
CA GLY A 29 -11.86 16.35 5.40
C GLY A 29 -12.17 16.45 3.91
N PRO A 30 -12.65 17.61 3.40
CA PRO A 30 -12.90 17.82 1.98
C PRO A 30 -11.70 17.50 1.08
N THR A 31 -10.48 17.93 1.43
CA THR A 31 -9.28 17.64 0.63
C THR A 31 -8.98 16.14 0.55
N LEU A 32 -9.11 15.42 1.66
CA LEU A 32 -8.95 13.96 1.70
C LEU A 32 -10.06 13.26 0.88
N SER A 33 -11.31 13.70 0.98
CA SER A 33 -12.41 13.17 0.16
C SER A 33 -12.16 13.34 -1.34
N VAL A 34 -11.66 14.50 -1.78
CA VAL A 34 -11.28 14.73 -3.19
C VAL A 34 -10.17 13.79 -3.63
N SER A 35 -9.16 13.56 -2.79
CA SER A 35 -8.09 12.61 -3.12
C SER A 35 -8.57 11.16 -3.20
N LEU A 36 -9.50 10.74 -2.33
CA LEU A 36 -10.11 9.41 -2.37
C LEU A 36 -10.97 9.22 -3.63
N CYS A 37 -11.72 10.24 -4.05
CA CYS A 37 -12.39 10.26 -5.35
C CYS A 37 -11.39 10.14 -6.51
N GLY A 38 -10.25 10.84 -6.44
CA GLY A 38 -9.18 10.73 -7.41
C GLY A 38 -8.61 9.31 -7.50
N ILE A 39 -8.33 8.67 -6.36
CA ILE A 39 -7.86 7.27 -6.28
C ILE A 39 -8.90 6.32 -6.87
N SER A 40 -10.18 6.54 -6.57
CA SER A 40 -11.30 5.76 -7.11
C SER A 40 -11.33 5.80 -8.65
N ILE A 41 -11.29 7.00 -9.24
CA ILE A 41 -11.27 7.21 -10.69
C ILE A 41 -10.03 6.57 -11.32
N LEU A 42 -8.85 6.80 -10.74
CA LEU A 42 -7.59 6.23 -11.25
C LEU A 42 -7.59 4.71 -11.22
N SER A 43 -8.17 4.09 -10.19
CA SER A 43 -8.28 2.63 -10.06
C SER A 43 -9.17 2.04 -11.16
N VAL A 44 -10.31 2.68 -11.44
CA VAL A 44 -11.21 2.27 -12.53
C VAL A 44 -10.55 2.45 -13.90
N MET A 45 -9.91 3.60 -14.14
CA MET A 45 -9.17 3.85 -15.39
C MET A 45 -8.07 2.81 -15.62
N TYR A 46 -7.36 2.44 -14.55
CA TYR A 46 -6.34 1.40 -14.60
C TYR A 46 -6.92 0.02 -14.95
N ALA A 47 -8.06 -0.35 -14.37
CA ALA A 47 -8.75 -1.61 -14.67
C ALA A 47 -9.21 -1.68 -16.14
N ILE A 48 -9.85 -0.62 -16.63
CA ILE A 48 -10.35 -0.53 -18.02
C ILE A 48 -9.20 -0.67 -19.02
N ARG A 49 -8.07 0.00 -18.76
CA ARG A 49 -6.91 -0.03 -19.65
C ARG A 49 -6.29 -1.42 -19.76
N ASN A 50 -6.19 -2.11 -18.63
CA ASN A 50 -5.53 -3.41 -18.58
C ASN A 50 -6.51 -4.58 -18.79
N ARG A 51 -7.69 -4.31 -19.38
CA ARG A 51 -8.77 -5.29 -19.46
C ARG A 51 -8.45 -6.56 -20.25
N LYS A 52 -7.46 -6.51 -21.16
CA LYS A 52 -7.01 -7.67 -21.95
C LYS A 52 -5.76 -8.35 -21.37
N SER A 53 -5.37 -8.00 -20.14
CA SER A 53 -4.17 -8.54 -19.54
C SER A 53 -4.35 -9.98 -19.09
N GLN A 54 -3.36 -10.82 -19.38
CA GLN A 54 -3.25 -12.20 -18.86
C GLN A 54 -3.26 -12.27 -17.32
N LEU A 55 -2.71 -11.25 -16.64
CA LEU A 55 -2.79 -11.08 -15.19
C LEU A 55 -4.10 -10.39 -14.76
N TRP A 56 -5.24 -11.03 -15.06
CA TRP A 56 -6.55 -10.37 -14.93
C TRP A 56 -6.93 -10.05 -13.47
N ILE A 57 -6.52 -10.89 -12.53
CA ILE A 57 -6.77 -10.72 -11.10
C ILE A 57 -6.05 -9.46 -10.58
N GLN A 58 -4.78 -9.29 -10.92
CA GLN A 58 -3.97 -8.13 -10.47
C GLN A 58 -4.35 -6.83 -11.18
N HIS A 59 -4.80 -6.92 -12.43
CA HIS A 59 -5.05 -5.75 -13.25
C HIS A 59 -6.50 -5.32 -13.34
N ILE A 60 -7.46 -6.15 -12.95
CA ILE A 60 -8.89 -5.78 -12.83
C ILE A 60 -9.39 -5.98 -11.42
N ILE A 61 -9.31 -7.20 -10.89
CA ILE A 61 -9.99 -7.54 -9.63
C ILE A 61 -9.40 -6.74 -8.46
N PHE A 62 -8.07 -6.66 -8.36
CA PHE A 62 -7.41 -5.86 -7.33
C PHE A 62 -7.80 -4.36 -7.40
N PRO A 63 -7.70 -3.66 -8.55
CA PRO A 63 -8.16 -2.27 -8.66
C PRO A 63 -9.65 -2.07 -8.35
N VAL A 64 -10.52 -3.03 -8.66
CA VAL A 64 -11.95 -2.96 -8.32
C VAL A 64 -12.15 -3.01 -6.81
N PHE A 65 -11.49 -3.94 -6.11
CA PHE A 65 -11.58 -3.99 -4.65
C PHE A 65 -10.86 -2.82 -3.98
N LEU A 66 -9.77 -2.32 -4.56
CA LEU A 66 -9.10 -1.11 -4.09
C LEU A 66 -9.99 0.13 -4.22
N ASN A 67 -10.75 0.22 -5.31
CA ASN A 67 -11.75 1.26 -5.49
C ASN A 67 -12.85 1.16 -4.42
N ALA A 68 -13.38 -0.05 -4.19
CA ALA A 68 -14.35 -0.28 -3.13
C ALA A 68 -13.78 0.09 -1.74
N PHE A 69 -12.51 -0.19 -1.49
CA PHE A 69 -11.84 0.20 -0.24
C PHE A 69 -11.74 1.72 -0.09
N ALA A 70 -11.29 2.43 -1.12
CA ALA A 70 -11.21 3.90 -1.11
C ALA A 70 -12.61 4.54 -0.91
N LEU A 71 -13.64 4.02 -1.57
CA LEU A 71 -15.02 4.45 -1.39
C LEU A 71 -15.54 4.16 0.02
N SER A 72 -15.17 3.03 0.61
CA SER A 72 -15.58 2.70 1.99
C SER A 72 -15.04 3.70 3.01
N VAL A 73 -13.79 4.13 2.84
CA VAL A 73 -13.18 5.17 3.68
C VAL A 73 -13.83 6.52 3.41
N LEU A 74 -14.12 6.86 2.15
CA LEU A 74 -14.84 8.08 1.81
C LEU A 74 -16.22 8.12 2.46
N PHE A 75 -16.98 7.01 2.40
CA PHE A 75 -18.29 6.92 3.02
C PHE A 75 -18.20 7.04 4.54
N LYS A 76 -17.13 6.49 5.14
CA LYS A 76 -16.88 6.64 6.58
C LYS A 76 -16.61 8.10 6.97
N ILE A 77 -15.83 8.84 6.16
CA ILE A 77 -15.56 10.27 6.38
C ILE A 77 -16.84 11.11 6.20
N MET A 78 -17.66 10.78 5.19
CA MET A 78 -18.89 11.50 4.88
C MET A 78 -20.09 11.05 5.73
N HIS A 79 -19.91 10.11 6.65
CA HIS A 79 -20.98 9.46 7.42
C HIS A 79 -22.11 8.86 6.57
N TRP A 80 -21.78 8.38 5.37
CA TRP A 80 -22.74 7.76 4.47
C TRP A 80 -23.00 6.29 4.86
N PRO A 81 -24.23 5.79 4.61
CA PRO A 81 -24.58 4.41 4.88
C PRO A 81 -23.72 3.44 4.05
N CYS A 82 -23.63 2.17 4.46
CA CYS A 82 -22.88 1.11 3.78
C CYS A 82 -21.34 1.16 3.91
N ALA A 83 -20.76 2.15 4.60
CA ALA A 83 -19.30 2.24 4.79
C ALA A 83 -18.67 0.95 5.37
N SER A 84 -19.28 0.35 6.38
CA SER A 84 -18.80 -0.88 7.03
C SER A 84 -18.89 -2.11 6.12
N VAL A 85 -20.02 -2.28 5.44
CA VAL A 85 -20.25 -3.40 4.51
C VAL A 85 -19.25 -3.35 3.36
N LEU A 86 -19.06 -2.17 2.77
CA LEU A 86 -18.12 -1.98 1.67
C LEU A 86 -16.66 -2.20 2.12
N LEU A 87 -16.33 -1.81 3.35
CA LEU A 87 -15.02 -2.07 3.95
C LEU A 87 -14.76 -3.57 4.10
N VAL A 88 -15.73 -4.34 4.61
CA VAL A 88 -15.60 -5.80 4.77
C VAL A 88 -15.43 -6.50 3.41
N ILE A 89 -16.26 -6.15 2.41
CA ILE A 89 -16.17 -6.72 1.06
C ILE A 89 -14.82 -6.41 0.42
N SER A 90 -14.39 -5.14 0.51
CA SER A 90 -13.15 -4.71 -0.11
C SER A 90 -11.90 -5.31 0.55
N MET A 91 -11.82 -5.34 1.89
CA MET A 91 -10.71 -5.96 2.60
C MET A 91 -10.61 -7.46 2.34
N THR A 92 -11.75 -8.16 2.28
CA THR A 92 -11.79 -9.59 1.92
C THR A 92 -11.31 -9.81 0.49
N GLY A 93 -11.80 -9.03 -0.47
CA GLY A 93 -11.40 -9.12 -1.86
C GLY A 93 -9.92 -8.81 -2.07
N ILE A 94 -9.41 -7.76 -1.43
CA ILE A 94 -7.98 -7.41 -1.42
C ILE A 94 -7.16 -8.58 -0.87
N SER A 95 -7.54 -9.14 0.29
CA SER A 95 -6.85 -10.29 0.89
C SER A 95 -6.72 -11.47 -0.09
N LEU A 96 -7.81 -11.84 -0.77
CA LEU A 96 -7.81 -12.91 -1.76
C LEU A 96 -6.91 -12.60 -2.98
N THR A 97 -6.91 -11.36 -3.47
CA THR A 97 -6.02 -10.97 -4.59
C THR A 97 -4.54 -11.04 -4.21
N PHE A 98 -4.20 -10.74 -2.95
CA PHE A 98 -2.84 -10.87 -2.44
C PHE A 98 -2.42 -12.34 -2.28
N PHE A 99 -3.32 -13.21 -1.80
CA PHE A 99 -3.05 -14.66 -1.78
C PHE A 99 -2.84 -15.23 -3.19
N GLU A 100 -3.61 -14.78 -4.18
CA GLU A 100 -3.40 -15.18 -5.57
C GLU A 100 -2.04 -14.70 -6.12
N GLY A 101 -1.66 -13.47 -5.82
CA GLY A 101 -0.34 -12.93 -6.14
C GLY A 101 0.79 -13.77 -5.53
N ALA A 102 0.62 -14.20 -4.28
CA ALA A 102 1.54 -15.11 -3.62
C ALA A 102 1.62 -16.48 -4.32
N GLN A 103 0.47 -17.06 -4.69
CA GLN A 103 0.41 -18.34 -5.40
C GLN A 103 1.10 -18.28 -6.76
N ARG A 104 0.96 -17.18 -7.51
CA ARG A 104 1.69 -16.99 -8.77
C ARG A 104 3.20 -16.92 -8.56
N MET A 105 3.63 -16.31 -7.47
CA MET A 105 5.05 -16.18 -7.12
C MET A 105 5.58 -17.36 -6.30
N ARG A 106 4.82 -18.44 -6.08
CA ARG A 106 5.13 -19.52 -5.10
C ARG A 106 6.54 -20.13 -5.18
N LYS A 107 7.20 -20.05 -6.34
CA LYS A 107 8.58 -20.54 -6.53
C LYS A 107 9.65 -19.58 -5.99
N SER A 108 9.28 -18.35 -5.68
CA SER A 108 10.15 -17.30 -5.16
C SER A 108 9.85 -17.06 -3.68
N ILE A 109 10.90 -16.87 -2.89
CA ILE A 109 10.77 -16.48 -1.48
C ILE A 109 10.03 -15.14 -1.31
N THR A 110 10.00 -14.29 -2.35
CA THR A 110 9.26 -13.03 -2.36
C THR A 110 7.74 -13.20 -2.30
N ALA A 111 7.22 -14.42 -2.51
CA ALA A 111 5.80 -14.74 -2.32
C ALA A 111 5.31 -14.58 -0.88
N VAL A 112 6.23 -14.62 0.10
CA VAL A 112 5.90 -14.43 1.52
C VAL A 112 5.28 -13.05 1.76
N ILE A 113 5.76 -12.00 1.09
CA ILE A 113 5.27 -10.62 1.27
C ILE A 113 3.76 -10.50 1.01
N PRO A 114 3.25 -10.82 -0.20
CA PRO A 114 1.82 -10.72 -0.46
C PRO A 114 0.99 -11.72 0.36
N ALA A 115 1.51 -12.93 0.65
CA ALA A 115 0.80 -13.90 1.48
C ALA A 115 0.55 -13.33 2.90
N MET A 116 1.59 -12.77 3.50
CA MET A 116 1.51 -12.19 4.84
C MET A 116 0.64 -10.95 4.86
N PHE A 117 0.74 -10.07 3.86
CA PHE A 117 -0.16 -8.92 3.78
C PHE A 117 -1.63 -9.34 3.58
N GLY A 118 -1.90 -10.36 2.77
CA GLY A 118 -3.24 -10.92 2.62
C GLY A 118 -3.79 -11.44 3.96
N LEU A 119 -2.96 -12.14 4.73
CA LEU A 119 -3.33 -12.65 6.05
C LEU A 119 -3.51 -11.52 7.07
N SER A 120 -2.65 -10.48 7.08
CA SER A 120 -2.82 -9.33 7.97
C SER A 120 -4.12 -8.59 7.68
N MET A 121 -4.49 -8.41 6.41
CA MET A 121 -5.77 -7.80 6.01
C MET A 121 -6.97 -8.61 6.51
N MET A 122 -6.92 -9.94 6.42
CA MET A 122 -7.99 -10.80 6.92
C MET A 122 -8.13 -10.71 8.45
N LEU A 123 -7.00 -10.71 9.18
CA LEU A 123 -7.01 -10.60 10.64
C LEU A 123 -7.43 -9.20 11.12
N ALA A 124 -7.03 -8.15 10.41
CA ALA A 124 -7.47 -6.78 10.67
C ALA A 124 -8.99 -6.66 10.54
N LEU A 125 -9.61 -7.40 9.61
CA LEU A 125 -11.06 -7.44 9.42
C LEU A 125 -11.78 -7.97 10.67
N PHE A 126 -11.31 -9.09 11.25
CA PHE A 126 -11.87 -9.61 12.51
C PHE A 126 -11.79 -8.60 13.64
N LYS A 127 -10.66 -7.90 13.76
CA LYS A 127 -10.47 -6.84 14.76
C LYS A 127 -11.46 -5.68 14.55
N ILE A 128 -11.69 -5.26 13.31
CA ILE A 128 -12.67 -4.21 12.98
C ILE A 128 -14.11 -4.68 13.25
N MET A 129 -14.40 -5.97 13.04
CA MET A 129 -15.70 -6.58 13.34
C MET A 129 -15.91 -6.90 14.83
N HIS A 130 -14.99 -6.48 15.72
CA HIS A 130 -15.03 -6.75 17.16
C HIS A 130 -15.08 -8.24 17.51
N TRP A 131 -14.66 -9.10 16.58
CA TRP A 131 -14.47 -10.50 16.88
C TRP A 131 -13.26 -10.68 17.81
N PRO A 132 -13.26 -11.73 18.65
CA PRO A 132 -12.14 -12.03 19.54
C PRO A 132 -10.90 -12.31 18.70
N SER A 133 -10.09 -11.27 18.49
CA SER A 133 -8.85 -11.38 17.73
C SER A 133 -7.72 -11.78 18.66
N ILE A 134 -7.00 -12.83 18.29
CA ILE A 134 -5.71 -13.18 18.89
C ILE A 134 -4.72 -12.04 18.57
N ASP A 135 -3.79 -11.73 19.48
CA ASP A 135 -2.72 -10.72 19.31
C ASP A 135 -1.76 -10.98 18.13
N LEU A 136 -2.01 -12.03 17.35
CA LEU A 136 -1.28 -12.45 16.15
C LEU A 136 -1.16 -11.34 15.11
N LEU A 137 -2.16 -10.44 14.99
CA LEU A 137 -2.13 -9.33 14.04
C LEU A 137 -0.90 -8.44 14.22
N SER A 138 -0.57 -8.06 15.46
CA SER A 138 0.56 -7.16 15.75
C SER A 138 1.90 -7.81 15.39
N PHE A 139 2.08 -9.08 15.77
CA PHE A 139 3.26 -9.86 15.41
C PHE A 139 3.41 -10.02 13.90
N LEU A 140 2.30 -10.25 13.20
CA LEU A 140 2.32 -10.45 11.75
C LEU A 140 2.64 -9.17 11.00
N ILE A 141 2.16 -8.02 11.48
CA ILE A 141 2.53 -6.69 10.95
C ILE A 141 4.03 -6.45 11.16
N LEU A 142 4.55 -6.66 12.37
CA LEU A 142 5.99 -6.49 12.65
C LEU A 142 6.87 -7.37 11.76
N PHE A 143 6.50 -8.64 11.61
CA PHE A 143 7.22 -9.55 10.72
C PHE A 143 7.15 -9.10 9.27
N LEU A 144 5.98 -8.66 8.79
CA LEU A 144 5.84 -8.14 7.43
C LEU A 144 6.77 -6.93 7.21
N MET A 145 6.78 -5.97 8.13
CA MET A 145 7.63 -4.78 8.05
C MET A 145 9.12 -5.10 8.03
N ALA A 146 9.55 -6.12 8.77
CA ALA A 146 10.93 -6.61 8.71
C ALA A 146 11.23 -7.37 7.40
N SER A 147 10.29 -8.18 6.92
CA SER A 147 10.48 -9.06 5.76
C SER A 147 10.61 -8.30 4.43
N ILE A 148 9.85 -7.22 4.23
CA ILE A 148 9.86 -6.42 2.99
C ILE A 148 11.27 -5.92 2.63
N PRO A 149 11.94 -5.12 3.47
CA PRO A 149 13.26 -4.57 3.14
C PRO A 149 14.32 -5.67 3.00
N VAL A 150 14.28 -6.72 3.84
CA VAL A 150 15.23 -7.83 3.81
C VAL A 150 15.13 -8.60 2.49
N LEU A 151 13.93 -8.99 2.08
CA LEU A 151 13.71 -9.75 0.85
C LEU A 151 14.01 -8.93 -0.40
N LEU A 152 13.66 -7.63 -0.40
CA LEU A 152 14.02 -6.72 -1.48
C LEU A 152 15.53 -6.52 -1.60
N PHE A 153 16.25 -6.45 -0.47
CA PHE A 153 17.71 -6.32 -0.47
C PHE A 153 18.40 -7.58 -1.00
N ILE A 154 17.96 -8.77 -0.57
CA ILE A 154 18.46 -10.06 -1.08
C ILE A 154 18.23 -10.13 -2.60
N ARG A 155 17.02 -9.79 -3.05
CA ARG A 155 16.68 -9.81 -4.48
C ARG A 155 17.48 -8.78 -5.28
N GLY A 156 17.66 -7.58 -4.74
CA GLY A 156 18.49 -6.53 -5.32
C GLY A 156 19.93 -7.01 -5.53
N LYS A 157 20.52 -7.72 -4.56
CA LYS A 157 21.86 -8.31 -4.72
C LYS A 157 21.93 -9.38 -5.82
N GLN A 158 20.94 -10.28 -5.88
CA GLN A 158 20.87 -11.32 -6.91
C GLN A 158 20.80 -10.73 -8.33
N LEU A 159 20.09 -9.61 -8.48
CA LEU A 159 19.92 -8.93 -9.76
C LEU A 159 21.16 -8.12 -10.20
N LYS A 160 22.18 -7.96 -9.35
CA LYS A 160 23.36 -7.14 -9.65
C LYS A 160 24.12 -7.65 -10.89
N GLN A 161 24.13 -8.96 -11.09
CA GLN A 161 24.82 -9.60 -12.21
C GLN A 161 23.95 -9.71 -13.47
N THR A 162 22.64 -9.88 -13.33
CA THR A 162 21.72 -10.13 -14.46
C THR A 162 21.08 -8.86 -15.02
N ALA A 163 20.76 -7.89 -14.15
CA ALA A 163 20.06 -6.67 -14.51
C ALA A 163 20.49 -5.52 -13.57
N PRO A 164 21.67 -4.91 -13.78
CA PRO A 164 22.24 -3.94 -12.84
C PRO A 164 21.35 -2.70 -12.65
N SER A 165 20.64 -2.28 -13.71
CA SER A 165 19.70 -1.16 -13.62
C SER A 165 18.47 -1.47 -12.75
N LEU A 166 17.98 -2.72 -12.76
CA LEU A 166 16.87 -3.16 -11.92
C LEU A 166 17.32 -3.37 -10.47
N SER A 167 18.53 -3.92 -10.28
CA SER A 167 19.16 -4.10 -8.98
C SER A 167 19.27 -2.78 -8.20
N SER A 168 19.78 -1.72 -8.83
CA SER A 168 19.88 -0.40 -8.20
C SER A 168 18.51 0.15 -7.76
N GLN A 169 17.50 0.02 -8.62
CA GLN A 169 16.14 0.46 -8.30
C GLN A 169 15.51 -0.37 -7.17
N MET A 170 15.69 -1.69 -7.17
CA MET A 170 15.24 -2.57 -6.08
C MET A 170 15.94 -2.25 -4.76
N MET A 171 17.24 -1.94 -4.79
CA MET A 171 18.00 -1.51 -3.61
C MET A 171 17.51 -0.15 -3.09
N MET A 172 17.16 0.78 -3.98
CA MET A 172 16.56 2.06 -3.58
C MET A 172 15.21 1.84 -2.88
N VAL A 173 14.33 0.98 -3.44
CA VAL A 173 13.06 0.64 -2.79
C VAL A 173 13.32 -0.09 -1.46
N ALA A 174 14.27 -1.02 -1.40
CA ALA A 174 14.66 -1.70 -0.15
C ALA A 174 15.11 -0.70 0.93
N ALA A 175 15.92 0.29 0.58
CA ALA A 175 16.37 1.33 1.50
C ALA A 175 15.20 2.19 2.03
N LEU A 176 14.30 2.63 1.16
CA LEU A 176 13.13 3.41 1.56
C LEU A 176 12.18 2.60 2.45
N THR A 177 11.92 1.33 2.10
CA THR A 177 11.09 0.44 2.91
C THR A 177 11.73 0.11 4.26
N LEU A 178 13.06 0.05 4.35
CA LEU A 178 13.78 -0.09 5.62
C LEU A 178 13.61 1.15 6.50
N ILE A 179 13.77 2.35 5.95
CA ILE A 179 13.54 3.60 6.69
C ILE A 179 12.09 3.65 7.19
N SER A 180 11.14 3.29 6.34
CA SER A 180 9.72 3.18 6.69
C SER A 180 9.49 2.20 7.85
N ALA A 181 10.10 1.02 7.79
CA ALA A 181 10.00 0.02 8.85
C ALA A 181 10.63 0.48 10.17
N LEU A 182 11.76 1.20 10.13
CA LEU A 182 12.41 1.74 11.32
C LEU A 182 11.56 2.82 12.00
N ILE A 183 10.89 3.67 11.21
CA ILE A 183 9.94 4.65 11.74
C ILE A 183 8.78 3.91 12.40
N GLU A 184 8.14 2.94 11.75
CA GLU A 184 7.03 2.22 12.39
C GLU A 184 7.46 1.42 13.63
N PHE A 185 8.64 0.80 13.58
CA PHE A 185 9.19 0.03 14.70
C PHE A 185 9.43 0.91 15.94
N SER A 186 9.93 2.13 15.76
CA SER A 186 10.11 3.06 16.87
C SER A 186 8.77 3.38 17.55
N PHE A 187 7.66 3.45 16.81
CA PHE A 187 6.33 3.64 17.40
C PHE A 187 5.78 2.41 18.11
N VAL A 188 5.98 1.22 17.55
CA VAL A 188 5.37 0.02 18.14
C VAL A 188 6.06 -0.37 19.45
N ILE A 189 7.38 -0.15 19.58
CA ILE A 189 8.16 -0.60 20.75
C ILE A 189 8.47 0.52 21.75
N VAL A 190 8.78 1.74 21.31
CA VAL A 190 9.18 2.85 22.21
C VAL A 190 7.97 3.55 22.85
N ARG A 191 6.78 2.98 22.65
CA ARG A 191 5.45 3.49 23.03
C ARG A 191 5.30 3.85 24.51
N ASP A 192 6.15 3.33 25.40
CA ASP A 192 6.04 3.51 26.85
C ASP A 192 7.14 4.40 27.48
N GLY A 193 8.08 4.96 26.70
CA GLY A 193 9.28 5.60 27.29
C GLY A 193 9.60 7.04 26.87
N LEU A 194 9.13 7.50 25.70
CA LEU A 194 9.47 8.82 25.14
C LEU A 194 8.24 9.45 24.50
N ASP A 195 7.78 10.57 25.07
CA ASP A 195 6.76 11.49 24.51
C ASP A 195 7.21 12.11 23.18
N LEU A 196 7.40 11.29 22.16
CA LEU A 196 7.70 11.76 20.81
C LEU A 196 6.41 12.24 20.16
N ASN A 197 6.46 13.48 19.67
CA ASN A 197 5.34 14.16 19.02
C ASN A 197 4.76 13.32 17.87
N HIS A 198 3.62 12.65 18.11
CA HIS A 198 3.02 11.66 17.20
C HIS A 198 2.78 12.19 15.77
N SER A 199 2.52 13.48 15.63
CA SER A 199 2.24 14.14 14.36
C SER A 199 3.42 14.14 13.38
N LEU A 200 4.66 14.26 13.86
CA LEU A 200 5.85 14.36 13.00
C LEU A 200 6.21 13.04 12.34
N ALA A 201 5.99 11.93 13.03
CA ALA A 201 6.29 10.63 12.47
C ALA A 201 5.19 10.10 11.55
N ASP A 202 3.92 10.33 11.89
CA ASP A 202 2.82 10.07 10.95
C ASP A 202 3.05 10.89 9.65
N PHE A 203 3.53 12.13 9.76
CA PHE A 203 3.95 12.94 8.60
C PHE A 203 5.12 12.30 7.81
N ALA A 204 6.19 11.93 8.51
CA ALA A 204 7.37 11.30 7.90
C ALA A 204 6.99 9.99 7.18
N GLN A 205 6.10 9.20 7.76
CA GLN A 205 5.64 7.94 7.20
C GLN A 205 4.80 8.16 5.93
N VAL A 206 3.96 9.19 5.88
CA VAL A 206 3.23 9.58 4.65
C VAL A 206 4.22 9.98 3.55
N LEU A 207 5.21 10.83 3.86
CA LEU A 207 6.24 11.26 2.90
C LEU A 207 7.02 10.08 2.33
N ILE A 208 7.47 9.17 3.19
CA ILE A 208 8.26 8.01 2.78
C ILE A 208 7.40 7.05 1.95
N SER A 209 6.14 6.81 2.33
CA SER A 209 5.21 5.97 1.58
C SER A 209 4.96 6.51 0.17
N LEU A 210 4.79 7.83 0.02
CA LEU A 210 4.69 8.49 -1.29
C LEU A 210 5.99 8.34 -2.09
N GLY A 211 7.14 8.51 -1.45
CA GLY A 211 8.46 8.28 -2.07
C GLY A 211 8.61 6.85 -2.60
N ILE A 212 8.18 5.85 -1.82
CA ILE A 212 8.18 4.44 -2.23
C ILE A 212 7.27 4.22 -3.44
N LEU A 213 6.04 4.76 -3.44
CA LEU A 213 5.12 4.64 -4.57
C LEU A 213 5.67 5.25 -5.86
N ILE A 214 6.31 6.41 -5.76
CA ILE A 214 6.97 7.06 -6.91
C ILE A 214 8.13 6.20 -7.41
N ALA A 215 8.96 5.67 -6.51
CA ALA A 215 10.07 4.79 -6.87
C ALA A 215 9.57 3.54 -7.60
N ILE A 216 8.61 2.81 -7.02
CA ILE A 216 7.98 1.63 -7.62
C ILE A 216 7.35 1.97 -8.99
N GLY A 217 6.62 3.08 -9.07
CA GLY A 217 5.97 3.52 -10.31
C GLY A 217 6.96 3.78 -11.44
N LYS A 218 8.14 4.34 -11.15
CA LYS A 218 9.23 4.51 -12.13
C LYS A 218 9.78 3.16 -12.60
N VAL A 219 9.92 2.17 -11.72
CA VAL A 219 10.40 0.83 -12.10
C VAL A 219 9.39 0.13 -13.01
N ILE A 220 8.11 0.12 -12.63
CA ILE A 220 7.05 -0.58 -13.39
C ILE A 220 6.88 -0.02 -14.81
N GLN A 221 7.17 1.26 -15.04
CA GLN A 221 7.05 1.89 -16.37
C GLN A 221 8.16 1.47 -17.35
N LYS A 222 9.19 0.74 -16.93
CA LYS A 222 10.28 0.31 -17.79
C LYS A 222 9.82 -0.84 -18.71
N GLU A 223 9.91 -0.63 -20.03
CA GLU A 223 9.18 -1.41 -21.05
C GLU A 223 9.44 -2.93 -21.10
N ASN A 224 10.50 -3.45 -20.47
CA ASN A 224 10.87 -4.87 -20.53
C ASN A 224 10.66 -5.66 -19.23
N LEU A 225 10.16 -5.03 -18.15
CA LEU A 225 10.06 -5.70 -16.85
C LEU A 225 9.02 -6.83 -16.83
N LYS A 226 7.89 -6.61 -17.52
CA LYS A 226 6.78 -7.55 -17.57
C LYS A 226 7.12 -8.84 -18.31
N SER A 227 7.95 -8.78 -19.36
CA SER A 227 8.36 -9.95 -20.15
C SER A 227 9.57 -10.67 -19.55
N ASN A 228 10.56 -9.94 -19.06
CA ASN A 228 11.86 -10.52 -18.66
C ASN A 228 11.87 -11.01 -17.21
N SER A 229 11.03 -10.46 -16.33
CA SER A 229 11.07 -10.76 -14.90
C SER A 229 9.68 -10.67 -14.28
N GLN A 230 8.80 -11.59 -14.68
CA GLN A 230 7.39 -11.62 -14.27
C GLN A 230 7.18 -11.60 -12.74
N ASN A 231 8.01 -12.32 -11.97
CA ASN A 231 7.91 -12.32 -10.51
C ASN A 231 8.30 -10.97 -9.89
N ASP A 232 9.32 -10.30 -10.43
CA ASP A 232 9.77 -8.99 -9.93
C ASP A 232 8.74 -7.90 -10.28
N TYR A 233 8.11 -8.00 -11.46
CA TYR A 233 6.97 -7.15 -11.83
C TYR A 233 5.79 -7.33 -10.88
N LEU A 234 5.44 -8.57 -10.57
CA LEU A 234 4.32 -8.92 -9.69
C LEU A 234 4.59 -8.46 -8.25
N LEU A 235 5.81 -8.67 -7.76
CA LEU A 235 6.25 -8.19 -6.45
C LEU A 235 6.10 -6.67 -6.31
N LEU A 236 6.59 -5.91 -7.29
CA LEU A 236 6.48 -4.45 -7.30
C LEU A 236 5.03 -3.99 -7.35
N HIS A 237 4.18 -4.69 -8.10
CA HIS A 237 2.74 -4.39 -8.15
C HIS A 237 2.08 -4.62 -6.79
N CYS A 238 2.37 -5.75 -6.13
CA CYS A 238 1.92 -6.05 -4.78
C CYS A 238 2.42 -4.99 -3.78
N LEU A 239 3.70 -4.62 -3.80
CA LEU A 239 4.26 -3.59 -2.93
C LEU A 239 3.61 -2.23 -3.15
N GLY A 240 3.39 -1.85 -4.41
CA GLY A 240 2.63 -0.63 -4.74
C GLY A 240 1.23 -0.65 -4.14
N GLY A 241 0.55 -1.80 -4.20
CA GLY A 241 -0.74 -2.00 -3.54
C GLY A 241 -0.67 -1.86 -2.00
N ILE A 242 0.33 -2.49 -1.37
CA ILE A 242 0.54 -2.46 0.10
C ILE A 242 0.70 -1.01 0.59
N TYR A 243 1.60 -0.24 -0.02
CA TYR A 243 1.87 1.13 0.41
C TYR A 243 0.70 2.07 0.14
N LEU A 244 -0.05 1.85 -0.95
CA LEU A 244 -1.26 2.63 -1.23
C LEU A 244 -2.39 2.32 -0.24
N ILE A 245 -2.60 1.05 0.11
CA ILE A 245 -3.56 0.66 1.16
C ILE A 245 -3.13 1.22 2.52
N SER A 246 -1.83 1.19 2.83
CA SER A 246 -1.27 1.74 4.08
C SER A 246 -1.52 3.25 4.19
N LEU A 247 -1.34 4.01 3.11
CA LEU A 247 -1.72 5.43 3.05
C LEU A 247 -3.22 5.63 3.32
N ILE A 248 -4.09 4.81 2.73
CA ILE A 248 -5.55 4.91 2.98
C ILE A 248 -5.87 4.58 4.45
N PHE A 249 -5.22 3.59 5.06
CA PHE A 249 -5.40 3.30 6.49
C PHE A 249 -4.94 4.43 7.41
N GLN A 250 -3.88 5.15 7.07
CA GLN A 250 -3.44 6.32 7.83
C GLN A 250 -4.50 7.43 7.85
N ILE A 251 -5.32 7.55 6.80
CA ILE A 251 -6.46 8.47 6.80
C ILE A 251 -7.43 8.08 7.92
N MET A 252 -7.72 6.78 8.07
CA MET A 252 -8.64 6.27 9.10
C MET A 252 -8.09 6.40 10.51
N LYS A 253 -6.81 6.08 10.74
CA LYS A 253 -6.16 6.14 12.07
C LYS A 253 -6.27 7.53 12.71
N SER A 254 -6.29 8.57 11.91
CA SER A 254 -6.38 9.95 12.38
C SER A 254 -7.82 10.46 12.61
N TRP A 255 -8.86 9.62 12.41
CA TRP A 255 -10.27 9.95 12.69
C TRP A 255 -10.82 9.29 13.97
N SER A 256 -10.04 8.43 14.62
CA SER A 256 -10.34 7.81 15.92
C SER A 256 -9.52 8.48 17.01
#